data_AF-A0A7W0NMR1-F1
#
_entry.id   AF-A0A7W0NMR1-F1
#
_cell.length_a   1.000
_cell.length_b   1.000
_cell.length_c   1.000
_cell.angle_alpha   90.00
_cell.angle_beta   90.00
_cell.angle_gamma   90.00
#
_symmetry.space_group_name_H-M   'P 1'
#
loop_
_entity.id
_entity.type
_entity.pdbx_description
1 polymer ?
#
loop_
_entity_poly.entity_id
_entity_poly.type
_entity_poly.pdbx_seq_one_letter_code
_entity_poly.pdbx_strand_id
1 'polypeptide(L)'
;MYEYALSVALFALFALSFSLHTLGGHAEFNQQQVQHGGSPVSLFAFVTSSEFWFQSSQNWQSEFLAVDALALLGVVLRQRESPESKPVAAAHSETGSS
;
A
#
# COMPACT_ATOMS: atom_id res chain seq x y z
N MET A 1 2.59 -28.29 -2.16
CA MET A 1 2.91 -27.98 -3.57
C MET A 1 2.23 -26.71 -4.10
N TYR A 2 1.18 -26.16 -3.49
CA TYR A 2 0.57 -24.87 -3.92
C TYR A 2 1.25 -23.61 -3.34
N GLU A 3 2.00 -23.71 -2.23
CA GLU A 3 2.69 -22.56 -1.61
C GLU A 3 3.68 -21.86 -2.55
N TYR A 4 4.40 -22.64 -3.37
CA TYR A 4 5.34 -22.06 -4.34
C TYR A 4 4.64 -21.47 -5.56
N ALA A 5 3.40 -21.87 -5.87
CA ALA A 5 2.68 -21.35 -7.02
C ALA A 5 2.24 -19.89 -6.81
N LEU A 6 1.80 -19.56 -5.59
CA LEU A 6 1.42 -18.19 -5.26
C LEU A 6 2.64 -17.25 -5.25
N SER A 7 3.75 -17.65 -4.64
CA SER A 7 4.96 -16.83 -4.60
C SER A 7 5.56 -16.63 -6.00
N VAL A 8 5.56 -17.66 -6.85
CA VAL A 8 6.00 -17.54 -8.25
C VAL A 8 5.07 -16.62 -9.05
N ALA A 9 3.75 -16.74 -8.87
CA ALA A 9 2.79 -15.86 -9.55
C ALA A 9 2.96 -14.40 -9.11
N LEU A 10 3.09 -14.14 -7.81
CA LEU A 10 3.35 -12.80 -7.27
C LEU A 10 4.69 -12.25 -7.76
N PHE A 11 5.73 -13.06 -7.80
CA PHE A 11 7.03 -12.65 -8.33
C PHE A 11 6.95 -12.32 -9.83
N ALA A 12 6.23 -13.11 -10.62
CA ALA A 12 6.03 -12.85 -12.05
C ALA A 12 5.25 -11.54 -12.27
N LEU A 13 4.18 -11.31 -11.50
CA LEU A 13 3.42 -10.05 -11.53
C LEU A 13 4.28 -8.87 -11.10
N PHE A 14 5.07 -9.03 -10.04
CA PHE A 14 6.02 -8.02 -9.59
C PHE A 14 7.05 -7.69 -10.68
N ALA A 15 7.68 -8.69 -11.29
CA ALA A 15 8.67 -8.49 -12.34
C ALA A 15 8.05 -7.80 -13.57
N LEU A 16 6.83 -8.17 -13.95
CA LEU A 16 6.09 -7.53 -15.04
C LEU A 16 5.77 -6.07 -14.71
N SER A 17 5.19 -5.81 -13.53
CA SER A 17 4.85 -4.47 -13.05
C SER A 17 6.09 -3.59 -12.94
N PHE A 18 7.18 -4.11 -12.37
CA PHE A 18 8.46 -3.41 -12.23
C PHE A 18 9.07 -3.07 -13.60
N SER A 19 8.99 -3.99 -14.56
CA SER A 19 9.46 -3.75 -15.92
C SER A 19 8.65 -2.66 -16.63
N LEU A 20 7.32 -2.71 -16.51
CA LEU A 20 6.44 -1.68 -17.06
C LEU A 20 6.69 -0.31 -16.43
N HIS A 21 6.83 -0.26 -15.10
CA HIS A 21 7.16 0.97 -14.38
C HIS A 21 8.50 1.56 -14.83
N THR A 22 9.51 0.70 -14.95
CA THR A 22 10.86 1.10 -15.38
C THR A 22 10.86 1.63 -16.80
N LEU A 23 10.23 0.93 -17.74
CA LEU A 23 10.17 1.34 -19.15
C LEU A 23 9.31 2.60 -19.35
N GLY A 24 8.18 2.69 -18.65
CA GLY A 24 7.31 3.87 -18.70
C GLY A 24 8.00 5.11 -18.15
N GLY A 25 8.59 5.01 -16.95
CA GLY A 25 9.32 6.12 -16.34
C GLY A 25 10.55 6.54 -17.15
N HIS A 26 11.28 5.57 -17.74
CA HIS A 26 12.43 5.87 -18.60
C HIS A 26 12.02 6.63 -19.87
N ALA A 27 10.95 6.19 -20.52
CA ALA A 27 10.43 6.84 -21.73
C ALA A 27 9.97 8.27 -21.43
N GLU A 28 9.22 8.46 -20.33
CA GLU A 28 8.76 9.77 -19.90
C GLU A 28 9.92 10.70 -19.54
N PHE A 29 10.87 10.21 -18.75
CA PHE A 29 12.06 10.98 -18.34
C PHE A 29 12.89 11.43 -19.55
N ASN A 30 13.11 10.53 -20.51
CA ASN A 30 13.83 10.87 -21.74
C ASN A 30 13.06 11.84 -22.62
N GLN A 31 11.74 11.69 -22.72
CA GLN A 31 10.89 12.61 -23.47
C GLN A 31 10.98 14.02 -22.88
N GLN A 32 10.94 14.14 -21.56
CA GLN A 32 11.13 15.42 -20.86
C GLN A 32 12.54 15.99 -21.10
N GLN A 33 13.59 15.17 -20.98
CA GLN A 33 14.97 15.61 -21.24
C GLN A 33 15.14 16.19 -22.65
N VAL A 34 14.63 15.51 -23.67
CA VAL A 34 14.71 15.97 -25.06
C VAL A 34 13.95 17.28 -25.25
N GLN A 35 12.77 17.43 -24.63
CA GLN A 35 12.00 18.68 -24.68
C GLN A 35 12.75 19.87 -24.04
N HIS A 36 13.58 19.62 -23.04
CA HIS A 36 14.41 20.64 -22.38
C HIS A 36 15.79 20.82 -23.02
N GLY A 37 16.05 20.18 -24.17
CA GLY A 37 17.34 20.26 -24.88
C GLY A 37 18.45 19.37 -24.31
N GLY A 38 18.12 18.48 -23.36
CA GLY A 38 19.01 17.49 -22.79
C GLY A 38 19.17 16.24 -23.66
N SER A 39 20.16 15.41 -23.33
CA SER A 39 20.36 14.11 -23.99
C SER A 39 19.60 12.99 -23.27
N PRO A 40 19.06 12.00 -24.00
CA PRO A 40 18.47 10.80 -23.42
C PRO A 40 19.48 10.04 -22.55
N VAL A 41 19.01 9.48 -21.44
CA VAL A 41 19.79 8.60 -20.58
C VAL A 41 19.52 7.14 -20.91
N SER A 42 20.45 6.25 -20.56
CA SER A 42 20.25 4.81 -20.67
C SER A 42 19.29 4.31 -19.58
N LEU A 43 18.65 3.17 -19.83
CA LEU A 43 17.77 2.49 -18.86
C LEU A 43 18.48 2.24 -17.52
N PHE A 44 19.73 1.78 -17.58
CA PHE A 44 20.53 1.54 -16.39
C PHE A 44 20.78 2.84 -15.60
N ALA A 45 21.16 3.92 -16.28
CA ALA A 45 21.37 5.21 -15.64
C ALA A 45 20.09 5.72 -14.95
N PHE A 46 18.92 5.52 -15.59
CA PHE A 46 17.63 5.88 -15.01
C PHE A 46 17.27 5.06 -13.77
N VAL A 47 17.41 3.73 -13.78
CA VAL A 47 17.12 2.88 -12.60
C VAL A 47 18.04 3.19 -11.41
N THR A 48 19.28 3.62 -11.68
CA THR A 48 20.22 4.06 -10.63
C THR A 48 20.02 5.53 -10.21
N SER A 49 19.13 6.27 -10.87
CA SER A 49 18.88 7.68 -10.58
C SER A 49 17.94 7.87 -9.40
N SER A 50 18.07 9.00 -8.70
CA SER A 50 17.15 9.37 -7.63
C SER A 50 15.72 9.56 -8.12
N GLU A 51 15.53 9.95 -9.38
CA GLU A 51 14.21 10.20 -9.97
C GLU A 51 13.36 8.92 -10.02
N PHE A 52 13.94 7.82 -10.49
CA PHE A 52 13.28 6.52 -10.50
C PHE A 52 12.84 6.09 -9.08
N TRP A 53 13.75 6.19 -8.11
CA TRP A 53 13.45 5.83 -6.72
C TRP A 53 12.46 6.78 -6.06
N PHE A 54 12.46 8.06 -6.44
CA PHE A 54 11.49 9.03 -5.98
C PHE A 54 10.08 8.71 -6.51
N GLN A 55 9.95 8.43 -7.79
CA GLN A 55 8.70 7.99 -8.42
C GLN A 55 8.18 6.68 -7.80
N SER A 56 9.06 5.69 -7.62
CA SER A 56 8.73 4.42 -6.95
C SER A 56 8.31 4.64 -5.49
N SER A 57 9.00 5.51 -4.76
CA SER A 57 8.70 5.81 -3.36
C SER A 57 7.39 6.56 -3.20
N GLN A 58 7.04 7.47 -4.11
CA GLN A 58 5.73 8.14 -4.11
C GLN A 58 4.58 7.15 -4.35
N ASN A 59 4.76 6.22 -5.28
CA ASN A 59 3.78 5.15 -5.52
C ASN A 59 3.55 4.33 -4.24
N TRP A 60 4.63 3.92 -3.55
CA TRP A 60 4.51 3.17 -2.29
C TRP A 60 4.04 4.03 -1.11
N GLN A 61 4.39 5.32 -1.05
CA GLN A 61 3.95 6.22 0.01
C GLN A 61 2.43 6.29 0.09
N SER A 62 1.74 6.38 -1.05
CA SER A 62 0.27 6.41 -1.07
C SER A 62 -0.32 5.10 -0.55
N GLU A 63 0.32 3.97 -0.81
CA GLU A 63 -0.16 2.66 -0.40
C GLU A 63 0.06 2.43 1.10
N PHE A 64 1.23 2.80 1.64
CA PHE A 64 1.46 2.80 3.09
C PHE A 64 0.46 3.71 3.82
N LEU A 65 0.24 4.92 3.32
CA LEU A 65 -0.74 5.84 3.90
C LEU A 65 -2.15 5.25 3.90
N ALA A 66 -2.55 4.55 2.83
CA ALA A 66 -3.85 3.89 2.76
C ALA A 66 -3.95 2.75 3.77
N VAL A 67 -2.93 1.90 3.89
CA VAL A 67 -2.89 0.79 4.86
C VAL A 67 -2.92 1.34 6.30
N ASP A 68 -2.13 2.36 6.60
CA ASP A 68 -2.09 3.00 7.91
C ASP A 68 -3.43 3.67 8.26
N ALA A 69 -4.04 4.38 7.30
CA ALA A 69 -5.35 4.99 7.49
C ALA A 69 -6.43 3.94 7.77
N LEU A 70 -6.42 2.81 7.04
CA LEU A 70 -7.33 1.69 7.28
C LEU A 70 -7.10 1.04 8.64
N ALA A 71 -5.84 0.85 9.06
CA ALA A 71 -5.49 0.31 10.36
C ALA A 71 -5.96 1.22 11.51
N LEU A 72 -5.67 2.53 11.43
CA LEU A 72 -6.10 3.53 12.40
C LEU A 72 -7.62 3.65 12.45
N LEU A 73 -8.29 3.70 11.29
CA LEU A 73 -9.74 3.72 11.21
C LEU A 73 -10.35 2.46 11.84
N GLY A 74 -9.76 1.29 11.58
CA GLY A 74 -10.15 0.03 12.20
C GLY A 74 -10.02 0.06 13.73
N VAL A 75 -8.92 0.61 14.26
CA VAL A 75 -8.73 0.80 15.70
C VAL A 75 -9.77 1.77 16.27
N VAL A 76 -10.01 2.91 15.63
CA VAL A 76 -10.99 3.91 16.08
C VAL A 76 -12.41 3.35 16.06
N LEU A 77 -12.83 2.70 14.97
CA LEU A 77 -14.15 2.09 14.86
C LEU A 77 -14.33 0.97 15.89
N ARG A 78 -13.30 0.14 16.11
CA ARG A 78 -13.32 -0.89 17.16
C ARG A 78 -13.40 -0.28 18.56
N GLN A 79 -12.70 0.83 18.81
CA GLN A 79 -12.81 1.56 20.07
C GLN A 79 -14.20 2.19 20.23
N ARG A 80 -14.88 2.61 19.15
CA ARG A 80 -16.26 3.15 19.19
C ARG A 80 -17.35 2.09 19.37
N GLU A 81 -17.10 0.84 18.97
CA GLU A 81 -17.98 -0.29 19.31
C GLU A 81 -17.85 -0.74 20.78
N SER A 82 -16.76 -0.36 21.46
CA SER A 82 -16.42 -0.80 22.81
C SER A 82 -16.76 0.12 24.03
N PRO A 83 -17.25 1.38 23.96
CA PRO A 83 -17.44 2.18 25.18
C PRO A 83 -18.85 2.08 25.79
N GLU A 84 -19.88 1.65 25.05
CA GLU A 84 -21.28 1.75 25.52
C GLU A 84 -22.17 0.56 25.09
N SER A 85 -21.60 -0.60 24.72
CA SER A 85 -22.37 -1.79 24.32
C SER A 85 -22.50 -2.84 25.42
N LYS A 86 -22.55 -2.39 26.68
CA LYS A 86 -23.27 -3.13 27.71
C LYS A 86 -24.42 -2.24 28.20
N PRO A 87 -25.64 -2.37 27.66
CA PRO A 87 -26.78 -2.04 28.48
C PRO A 87 -26.63 -2.91 29.73
N VAL A 88 -26.56 -2.27 30.89
CA VAL A 88 -26.76 -2.91 32.19
C VAL A 88 -28.14 -3.57 32.12
N ALA A 89 -28.15 -4.79 31.59
CA ALA A 89 -29.30 -5.68 31.62
C ALA A 89 -29.42 -6.14 33.06
N ALA A 90 -30.39 -5.52 33.75
CA ALA A 90 -31.15 -6.02 34.88
C ALA A 90 -30.36 -6.69 36.02
N ALA A 91 -30.34 -6.02 37.17
CA ALA A 91 -30.42 -6.76 38.43
C ALA A 91 -31.78 -7.48 38.48
N HIS A 92 -31.88 -8.68 37.91
CA HIS A 92 -32.84 -9.65 38.41
C HIS A 92 -32.20 -10.31 39.63
N SER A 93 -32.33 -9.64 40.78
CA SER A 93 -32.36 -10.35 42.05
C SER A 93 -33.68 -11.14 42.11
N GLU A 94 -33.71 -12.25 41.37
CA GLU A 94 -34.51 -13.42 41.75
C GLU A 94 -33.86 -13.98 43.03
N THR A 95 -34.22 -13.41 44.17
CA THR A 95 -33.99 -14.02 45.48
C THR A 95 -35.34 -14.36 46.06
N GLY A 96 -35.61 -15.65 46.19
CA GLY A 96 -36.81 -16.19 46.83
C GLY A 96 -36.88 -15.91 48.34
N SER A 97 -37.95 -16.48 48.93
CA SER A 97 -38.51 -16.27 50.29
C SER A 97 -39.50 -15.09 50.35
N SER A 98 -40.74 -15.24 50.79
CA SER A 98 -41.40 -16.27 51.62
C SER A 98 -42.81 -16.58 51.14
#